data_AF-A0A8J7RIU6-F1
#
_entry.id   AF-A0A8J7RIU6-F1
#
_cell.length_a   1.000
_cell.length_b   1.000
_cell.length_c   1.000
_cell.angle_alpha   90.00
_cell.angle_beta   90.00
_cell.angle_gamma   90.00
#
_symmetry.space_group_name_H-M   'P 1'
#
loop_
_entity.id
_entity.type
_entity.pdbx_description
1 polymer ?
#
loop_
_entity_poly.entity_id
_entity_poly.type
_entity_poly.pdbx_seq_one_letter_code
_entity_poly.pdbx_strand_id
1 'polypeptide(L)'
;MSKKQVESYIPIALKVIKECDKVDDKRLGVGIEDNNKNTIKVIKKEVNGYLASYGPAIIQSGLIPAVVFYEGKDEKKIVNDLILKVIGEKGKDYTRLLEYACKNEAEAKENIMDAIIALKLALRTFKIEEK
;
A
#
# COMPACT_ATOMS: atom_id res chain seq x y z
N MET A 1 13.47 -8.48 9.92
CA MET A 1 12.84 -8.92 8.66
C MET A 1 13.23 -10.35 8.37
N SER A 2 12.34 -11.30 8.63
CA SER A 2 12.50 -12.67 8.13
C SER A 2 11.77 -12.81 6.79
N LYS A 3 12.38 -13.51 5.83
CA LYS A 3 11.79 -13.77 4.50
C LYS A 3 10.36 -14.37 4.61
N LYS A 4 10.12 -15.18 5.64
CA LYS A 4 8.81 -15.79 5.96
C LYS A 4 7.73 -14.77 6.33
N GLN A 5 8.08 -13.64 6.95
CA GLN A 5 7.09 -12.62 7.33
C GLN A 5 6.51 -11.92 6.11
N VAL A 6 7.35 -11.47 5.17
CA VAL A 6 6.92 -10.81 3.93
C VAL A 6 6.02 -11.72 3.09
N GLU A 7 6.37 -13.00 2.96
CA GLU A 7 5.59 -13.98 2.18
C GLU A 7 4.12 -14.07 2.65
N SER A 8 3.86 -13.91 3.95
CA SER A 8 2.50 -13.89 4.50
C SER A 8 1.66 -12.68 4.06
N TYR A 9 2.30 -11.56 3.73
CA TYR A 9 1.61 -10.33 3.31
C TYR A 9 1.31 -10.30 1.82
N ILE A 10 2.00 -11.07 0.99
CA ILE A 10 1.80 -11.10 -0.47
C ILE A 10 0.34 -11.44 -0.86
N PRO A 11 -0.27 -12.54 -0.37
CA PRO A 11 -1.64 -12.87 -0.75
C PRO A 11 -2.65 -11.80 -0.28
N ILE A 12 -2.41 -11.21 0.89
CA ILE A 12 -3.23 -10.12 1.45
C ILE A 12 -3.11 -8.88 0.56
N ALA A 13 -1.89 -8.48 0.18
CA ALA A 13 -1.64 -7.34 -0.69
C ALA A 13 -2.31 -7.50 -2.05
N LEU A 14 -2.26 -8.71 -2.64
CA LEU A 14 -2.97 -9.02 -3.89
C LEU A 14 -4.49 -8.89 -3.73
N LYS A 15 -5.05 -9.43 -2.64
CA LYS A 15 -6.48 -9.29 -2.32
C LYS A 15 -6.88 -7.82 -2.18
N VAL A 16 -6.15 -7.05 -1.37
CA VAL A 16 -6.40 -5.62 -1.13
C VAL A 16 -6.35 -4.83 -2.43
N ILE A 17 -5.35 -5.05 -3.29
CA ILE A 17 -5.26 -4.34 -4.58
C ILE A 17 -6.39 -4.76 -5.52
N LYS A 18 -6.80 -6.02 -5.53
CA LYS A 18 -7.95 -6.47 -6.34
C LYS A 18 -9.25 -5.81 -5.88
N GLU A 19 -9.54 -5.87 -4.59
CA GLU A 19 -10.82 -5.41 -4.02
C GLU A 19 -10.91 -3.88 -3.88
N CYS A 20 -9.79 -3.17 -3.71
CA CYS A 20 -9.80 -1.72 -3.56
C CYS A 20 -9.89 -0.99 -4.90
N ASP A 21 -11.07 -0.89 -5.50
CA ASP A 21 -11.29 -0.02 -6.68
C ASP A 21 -11.30 1.48 -6.31
N LYS A 22 -11.64 1.79 -5.05
CA LYS A 22 -11.60 3.12 -4.47
C LYS A 22 -10.96 3.09 -3.08
N VAL A 23 -10.29 4.18 -2.74
CA VAL A 23 -9.79 4.50 -1.40
C VAL A 23 -10.26 5.91 -1.08
N ASP A 24 -11.16 6.06 -0.10
CA ASP A 24 -11.78 7.34 0.29
C ASP A 24 -12.28 8.18 -0.90
N ASP A 25 -13.13 7.56 -1.72
CA ASP A 25 -13.71 8.10 -2.96
C ASP A 25 -12.72 8.47 -4.09
N LYS A 26 -11.41 8.37 -3.84
CA LYS A 26 -10.36 8.48 -4.86
C LYS A 26 -10.10 7.14 -5.51
N ARG A 27 -10.09 7.12 -6.84
CA ARG A 27 -9.79 5.93 -7.64
C ARG A 27 -8.32 5.55 -7.49
N LEU A 28 -8.05 4.33 -7.04
CA LEU A 28 -6.71 3.73 -7.02
C LEU A 28 -6.14 3.58 -8.44
N GLY A 29 -7.05 3.45 -9.40
CA GLY A 29 -6.76 3.23 -10.81
C GLY A 29 -8.02 3.32 -11.65
N VAL A 30 -7.88 3.10 -12.96
CA VAL A 30 -9.00 2.99 -13.90
C VAL A 30 -9.18 1.52 -14.26
N GLY A 31 -10.42 1.03 -14.18
CA GLY A 31 -10.77 -0.26 -14.78
C GLY A 31 -10.96 -0.06 -16.28
N ILE A 32 -10.16 -0.74 -17.10
CA ILE A 32 -10.32 -0.77 -18.55
C ILE A 32 -10.95 -2.11 -18.91
N GLU A 33 -12.09 -2.08 -19.59
CA GLU A 33 -12.68 -3.29 -20.17
C GLU A 33 -11.88 -3.65 -21.43
N ASP A 34 -11.28 -4.85 -21.42
CA ASP A 34 -10.72 -5.42 -22.64
C ASP A 34 -11.85 -5.89 -23.58
N ASN A 35 -11.54 -6.08 -24.86
CA ASN A 35 -12.49 -6.52 -25.89
C ASN A 35 -13.21 -7.84 -25.55
N ASN A 36 -12.65 -8.62 -24.61
CA ASN A 36 -13.22 -9.86 -24.06
C ASN A 36 -14.06 -9.66 -22.78
N LYS A 37 -14.49 -8.43 -22.45
CA LYS A 37 -15.21 -8.06 -21.21
C LYS A 37 -14.43 -8.36 -19.91
N ASN A 38 -13.10 -8.44 -20.01
CA ASN A 38 -12.24 -8.67 -18.85
C ASN A 38 -11.78 -7.33 -18.29
N THR A 39 -12.05 -7.04 -17.01
CA THR A 39 -11.67 -5.78 -16.38
C THR A 39 -10.18 -5.79 -16.03
N ILE A 40 -9.38 -5.00 -16.74
CA ILE A 40 -7.97 -4.77 -16.43
C ILE A 40 -7.87 -3.56 -15.52
N LYS A 41 -7.37 -3.78 -14.30
CA LYS A 41 -7.10 -2.69 -13.36
C LYS A 41 -5.79 -2.01 -13.70
N VAL A 42 -5.87 -0.72 -14.05
CA VAL A 42 -4.72 0.13 -14.38
C VAL A 42 -4.45 1.07 -13.21
N ILE A 43 -3.32 0.88 -12.53
CA ILE A 43 -2.96 1.64 -11.32
C ILE A 43 -2.28 2.96 -11.72
N LYS A 44 -2.64 4.06 -11.03
CA LYS A 44 -1.99 5.36 -11.24
C LYS A 44 -0.48 5.28 -11.01
N LYS A 45 0.29 5.88 -11.91
CA LYS A 45 1.77 5.89 -11.84
C LYS A 45 2.29 6.54 -10.55
N GLU A 46 1.63 7.60 -10.07
CA GLU A 46 2.00 8.33 -8.87
C GLU A 46 1.90 7.45 -7.61
N VAL A 47 0.88 6.58 -7.51
CA VAL A 47 0.76 5.62 -6.39
C VAL A 47 1.93 4.64 -6.37
N ASN A 48 2.30 4.10 -7.54
CA ASN A 48 3.47 3.21 -7.65
C ASN A 48 4.77 3.94 -7.29
N GLY A 49 4.91 5.21 -7.73
CA GLY A 49 6.05 6.05 -7.39
C GLY A 49 6.19 6.29 -5.89
N TYR A 50 5.09 6.69 -5.23
CA TYR A 50 5.07 6.94 -3.78
C TYR A 50 5.31 5.68 -2.97
N LEU A 51 4.72 4.54 -3.36
CA LEU A 51 5.00 3.26 -2.70
C LEU A 51 6.47 2.86 -2.87
N ALA A 52 7.08 3.13 -4.04
CA ALA A 52 8.48 2.84 -4.28
C ALA A 52 9.42 3.68 -3.40
N SER A 53 9.09 4.94 -3.14
CA SER A 53 9.87 5.87 -2.31
C SER A 53 9.60 5.75 -0.80
N TYR A 54 8.54 5.07 -0.38
CA TYR A 54 8.14 4.98 1.02
C TYR A 54 9.18 4.26 1.89
N GLY A 55 9.62 3.07 1.48
CA GLY A 55 10.64 2.30 2.20
C GLY A 55 11.95 3.09 2.43
N PRO A 56 12.54 3.68 1.38
CA PRO A 56 13.68 4.59 1.53
C PRO A 56 13.43 5.75 2.51
N ALA A 57 12.24 6.37 2.50
CA ALA A 57 11.89 7.44 3.43
C ALA A 57 11.90 6.97 4.89
N ILE A 58 11.38 5.78 5.18
CA ILE A 58 11.43 5.18 6.53
C ILE A 58 12.87 4.93 6.98
N ILE A 59 13.73 4.44 6.08
CA ILE A 59 15.13 4.16 6.39
C ILE A 59 15.88 5.46 6.71
N GLN A 60 15.65 6.51 5.92
CA GLN A 60 16.38 7.77 6.03
C GLN A 60 15.89 8.67 7.17
N SER A 61 14.57 8.81 7.33
CA SER A 61 13.96 9.78 8.26
C SER A 61 13.35 9.15 9.50
N GLY A 62 13.28 7.82 9.57
CA GLY A 62 12.57 7.09 10.61
C GLY A 62 11.08 6.88 10.27
N LEU A 63 10.42 6.05 11.08
CA LEU A 63 9.05 5.60 10.79
C LEU A 63 8.03 6.74 10.88
N ILE A 64 7.98 7.44 12.02
CA ILE A 64 6.95 8.44 12.28
C ILE A 64 7.05 9.63 11.30
N PRO A 65 8.23 10.25 11.08
CA PRO A 65 8.35 11.35 10.14
C PRO A 65 7.96 10.95 8.71
N ALA A 66 8.33 9.74 8.28
CA ALA A 66 7.90 9.21 7.00
C ALA A 66 6.37 9.07 6.95
N VAL A 67 5.74 8.41 7.92
CA VAL A 67 4.27 8.22 7.92
C VAL A 67 3.53 9.55 7.88
N VAL A 68 3.96 10.55 8.67
CA VAL A 68 3.38 11.89 8.66
C VAL A 68 3.52 12.57 7.29
N PHE A 69 4.64 12.40 6.60
CA PHE A 69 4.84 12.96 5.25
C PHE A 69 3.86 12.38 4.21
N TYR A 70 3.37 11.15 4.42
CA TYR A 70 2.41 10.47 3.54
C TYR A 70 0.94 10.60 3.99
N GLU A 71 0.64 11.15 5.18
CA GLU A 71 -0.73 11.43 5.69
C GLU A 71 -1.45 12.58 4.94
N GLY A 72 -0.87 13.11 3.86
CA GLY A 72 -1.42 14.22 3.10
C GLY A 72 -2.74 13.93 2.39
N LYS A 73 -3.15 14.85 1.51
CA LYS A 73 -4.20 14.58 0.53
C LYS A 73 -3.55 13.96 -0.71
N ASP A 74 -4.28 13.13 -1.45
CA ASP A 74 -3.93 12.60 -2.79
C ASP A 74 -3.27 11.22 -2.77
N GLU A 75 -2.45 10.88 -3.77
CA GLU A 75 -1.93 9.52 -3.95
C GLU A 75 -1.07 9.03 -2.78
N LYS A 76 -0.46 9.95 -2.01
CA LYS A 76 0.22 9.61 -0.76
C LYS A 76 -0.73 8.99 0.27
N LYS A 77 -1.93 9.55 0.41
CA LYS A 77 -2.97 9.03 1.31
C LYS A 77 -3.39 7.64 0.89
N ILE A 78 -3.56 7.43 -0.41
CA ILE A 78 -3.90 6.12 -0.98
C ILE A 78 -2.85 5.08 -0.57
N VAL A 79 -1.57 5.43 -0.61
CA VAL A 79 -0.49 4.54 -0.17
C VAL A 79 -0.59 4.22 1.33
N ASN A 80 -0.83 5.21 2.19
CA ASN A 80 -1.05 4.97 3.63
C ASN A 80 -2.22 4.02 3.88
N ASP A 81 -3.35 4.29 3.23
CA ASP A 81 -4.57 3.51 3.39
C ASP A 81 -4.39 2.07 2.88
N LEU A 82 -3.66 1.86 1.77
CA LEU A 82 -3.33 0.52 1.27
C LEU A 82 -2.47 -0.26 2.26
N ILE A 83 -1.42 0.37 2.81
CA ILE A 83 -0.56 -0.24 3.81
C ILE A 83 -1.39 -0.62 5.04
N LEU A 84 -2.25 0.30 5.49
CA LEU A 84 -3.12 0.10 6.64
C LEU A 84 -4.10 -1.06 6.43
N LYS A 85 -4.74 -1.15 5.26
CA LYS A 85 -5.64 -2.27 4.92
C LYS A 85 -4.92 -3.62 4.91
N VAL A 86 -3.71 -3.67 4.36
CA VAL A 86 -2.89 -4.90 4.36
C VAL A 86 -2.54 -5.34 5.78
N ILE A 87 -2.24 -4.39 6.67
CA ILE A 87 -1.99 -4.67 8.08
C ILE A 87 -3.29 -5.05 8.82
N GLY A 88 -4.41 -4.38 8.49
CA GLY A 88 -5.72 -4.56 9.10
C GLY A 88 -6.34 -5.93 8.83
N GLU A 89 -6.21 -6.43 7.60
CA GLU A 89 -6.60 -7.79 7.22
C GLU A 89 -5.85 -8.88 8.03
N LYS A 90 -4.71 -8.53 8.63
CA LYS A 90 -3.96 -9.41 9.54
C LYS A 90 -4.47 -9.36 11.00
N GLY A 91 -5.56 -8.65 11.26
CA GLY A 91 -6.26 -8.61 12.55
C GLY A 91 -5.99 -7.36 13.42
N LYS A 92 -5.43 -6.30 12.85
CA LYS A 92 -5.10 -5.05 13.56
C LYS A 92 -5.89 -3.88 12.97
N ASP A 93 -7.09 -3.62 13.49
CA ASP A 93 -7.97 -2.59 12.93
C ASP A 93 -7.65 -1.21 13.52
N TYR A 94 -7.25 -0.27 12.66
CA TYR A 94 -6.85 1.10 13.00
C TYR A 94 -7.41 2.06 11.95
N THR A 95 -7.78 3.27 12.37
CA THR A 95 -8.35 4.28 11.46
C THR A 95 -7.27 4.95 10.61
N ARG A 96 -6.06 5.11 11.15
CA ARG A 96 -4.94 5.78 10.47
C ARG A 96 -3.63 5.01 10.66
N LEU A 97 -2.77 5.05 9.63
CA LEU A 97 -1.47 4.40 9.68
C LEU A 97 -0.56 5.03 10.74
N LEU A 98 -0.68 6.34 10.96
CA LEU A 98 0.04 7.03 12.02
C LEU A 98 -0.33 6.51 13.42
N GLU A 99 -1.61 6.26 13.69
CA GLU A 99 -2.06 5.71 14.98
C GLU A 99 -1.48 4.31 15.22
N TYR A 100 -1.49 3.48 14.18
CA TYR A 100 -0.85 2.17 14.21
C TYR A 100 0.64 2.27 14.53
N ALA A 101 1.34 3.19 13.84
CA ALA A 101 2.78 3.39 13.99
C ALA A 101 3.17 3.85 15.39
N CYS A 102 2.39 4.75 16.00
CA CYS A 102 2.63 5.22 17.37
C CYS A 102 2.30 4.16 18.44
N LYS A 103 1.25 3.36 18.25
CA LYS A 103 0.80 2.37 19.26
C LYS A 103 1.59 1.06 19.23
N ASN A 104 2.26 0.74 18.13
CA ASN A 104 2.96 -0.54 17.93
C ASN A 104 4.47 -0.34 17.68
N GLU A 105 5.12 0.58 18.38
CA GLU A 105 6.48 1.06 18.08
C GLU A 105 7.51 -0.06 17.81
N ALA A 106 7.45 -1.16 18.57
CA ALA A 106 8.35 -2.31 18.43
C ALA A 106 8.20 -3.06 17.08
N GLU A 107 6.98 -3.22 16.59
CA GLU A 107 6.67 -4.06 15.42
C GLU A 107 6.23 -3.25 14.19
N ALA A 108 5.80 -2.00 14.38
CA ALA A 108 5.18 -1.20 13.34
C ALA A 108 6.11 -0.97 12.16
N LYS A 109 7.39 -0.70 12.44
CA LYS A 109 8.40 -0.50 11.39
C LYS A 109 8.53 -1.73 10.49
N GLU A 110 8.59 -2.91 11.10
CA GLU A 110 8.72 -4.17 10.35
C GLU A 110 7.44 -4.48 9.56
N ASN A 111 6.28 -4.41 10.21
CA ASN A 111 5.00 -4.69 9.56
C ASN A 111 4.69 -3.72 8.41
N ILE A 112 5.00 -2.43 8.58
CA ILE A 112 4.84 -1.43 7.52
C ILE A 112 5.81 -1.71 6.36
N MET A 113 7.07 -2.04 6.64
CA MET A 113 8.02 -2.36 5.58
C MET A 113 7.63 -3.63 4.81
N ASP A 114 7.18 -4.66 5.52
CA ASP A 114 6.72 -5.91 4.91
C ASP A 114 5.48 -5.69 4.04
N ALA A 115 4.52 -4.89 4.52
CA ALA A 115 3.35 -4.49 3.75
C ALA A 115 3.74 -3.69 2.49
N ILE A 116 4.68 -2.74 2.60
CA ILE A 116 5.19 -1.98 1.44
C ILE A 116 5.81 -2.92 0.41
N ILE A 117 6.66 -3.87 0.84
CA ILE A 117 7.31 -4.82 -0.07
C ILE A 117 6.25 -5.70 -0.75
N ALA A 118 5.31 -6.24 0.01
CA ALA A 118 4.23 -7.06 -0.52
C ALA A 118 3.37 -6.30 -1.53
N LEU A 119 2.99 -5.05 -1.24
CA LEU A 119 2.26 -4.19 -2.17
C LEU A 119 3.07 -3.91 -3.44
N LYS A 120 4.38 -3.65 -3.34
CA LYS A 120 5.24 -3.45 -4.53
C LYS A 120 5.29 -4.69 -5.41
N LEU A 121 5.40 -5.88 -4.80
CA LEU A 121 5.38 -7.15 -5.52
C LEU A 121 4.03 -7.40 -6.18
N ALA A 122 2.94 -7.14 -5.45
CA ALA A 122 1.59 -7.30 -5.95
C ALA A 122 1.28 -6.33 -7.10
N LEU A 123 1.68 -5.05 -7.01
CA LEU A 123 1.47 -4.06 -8.06
C LEU A 123 2.15 -4.44 -9.38
N ARG A 124 3.27 -5.17 -9.36
CA ARG A 124 3.94 -5.68 -10.58
C ARG A 124 3.09 -6.68 -11.36
N THR A 125 2.04 -7.23 -10.76
CA THR A 125 1.11 -8.15 -11.44
C THR A 125 -0.02 -7.41 -12.18
N PHE A 126 -0.12 -6.09 -12.03
CA PHE A 126 -1.15 -5.25 -12.66
C PHE A 126 -0.53 -4.32 -13.72
N LYS A 127 -1.35 -3.85 -14.67
CA LYS A 127 -0.91 -2.83 -15.64
C LYS A 127 -0.82 -1.47 -14.94
N ILE A 128 0.18 -0.69 -15.32
CA ILE A 128 0.42 0.66 -14.79
C ILE A 128 0.03 1.66 -15.88
N GLU A 129 -0.59 2.77 -15.49
CA GLU A 129 -0.94 3.86 -16.41
C GLU A 129 0.34 4.52 -16.95
N GLU A 130 0.58 4.41 -18.26
CA GLU A 130 1.62 5.16 -18.96
C GLU A 130 0.98 6.43 -19.53
N LYS A 131 1.53 7.60 -19.17
CA LYS A 131 1.12 8.91 -19.70
C LYS A 131 1.56 9.07 -21.14
#